data_AF-A0A351KY85-F1
#
_entry.id   AF-A0A351KY85-F1
#
_cell.length_a   1.000
_cell.length_b   1.000
_cell.length_c   1.000
_cell.angle_alpha   90.00
_cell.angle_beta   90.00
_cell.angle_gamma   90.00
#
_symmetry.space_group_name_H-M   'P 1'
#
loop_
_entity.id
_entity.type
_entity.pdbx_description
1 polymer ?
#
loop_
_entity_poly.entity_id
_entity_poly.type
_entity_poly.pdbx_seq_one_letter_code
_entity_poly.pdbx_strand_id
1 'polypeptide(L)'
;MNFKSLAAILVSTLALSGTVASTASAQVRVGEDVQDDVQVSDTGTTFYCVNSGGNFATIAERNGRRTAPIFVWRTREFGRDYTPEQRCNLVTERLNNATAQNGGRLRNLLLTTGRVNRLPVVCYVNSDRTGCNSQNLLFTLDSRNATNPDAVLQRLLQFGVTGSGDAIVSFAPGSSTASAPRLRRGYYSLNNAVNQAFSMLDDDEEETPAPVRPAPVRPAPVTPIRPTPIRPSRPVDGGL
;
A
#
# COMPACT_ATOMS: atom_id res chain seq x y z
N MET A 1 13.70 62.83 -8.34
CA MET A 1 14.50 62.87 -9.58
C MET A 1 13.91 61.81 -10.52
N ASN A 2 13.01 62.10 -11.47
CA ASN A 2 13.23 62.70 -12.81
C ASN A 2 14.17 61.85 -13.68
N PHE A 3 13.88 61.41 -14.93
CA PHE A 3 12.81 61.70 -15.91
C PHE A 3 12.84 60.71 -17.12
N LYS A 4 11.68 60.57 -17.81
CA LYS A 4 11.42 60.39 -19.28
C LYS A 4 11.62 59.00 -19.94
N SER A 5 10.52 58.34 -20.39
CA SER A 5 9.77 58.43 -21.68
C SER A 5 10.38 57.54 -22.78
N LEU A 6 9.63 56.71 -23.54
CA LEU A 6 8.70 57.12 -24.60
C LEU A 6 7.68 56.01 -24.93
N ALA A 7 6.46 56.45 -25.26
CA ALA A 7 5.39 55.66 -25.86
C ALA A 7 5.65 55.42 -27.36
N ALA A 8 5.14 54.30 -27.87
CA ALA A 8 4.82 54.13 -29.29
C ALA A 8 3.45 53.46 -29.40
N ILE A 9 2.48 54.23 -29.89
CA ILE A 9 1.14 53.81 -30.25
C ILE A 9 1.19 53.34 -31.70
N LEU A 10 0.69 52.14 -32.00
CA LEU A 10 0.36 51.71 -33.36
C LEU A 10 -1.14 51.42 -33.45
N VAL A 11 -1.81 52.19 -34.30
CA VAL A 11 -3.23 52.12 -34.66
C VAL A 11 -3.34 51.55 -36.08
N SER A 12 -4.47 50.88 -36.34
CA SER A 12 -5.02 50.43 -37.65
C SER A 12 -4.63 49.00 -38.04
N THR A 13 -5.52 48.11 -38.48
CA THR A 13 -6.69 48.28 -39.38
C THR A 13 -7.78 47.22 -39.17
N LEU A 14 -9.04 47.62 -39.44
CA LEU A 14 -10.21 46.78 -39.62
C LEU A 14 -10.02 45.74 -40.75
N ALA A 15 -10.61 44.55 -40.59
CA ALA A 15 -11.05 43.71 -41.71
C ALA A 15 -12.42 43.08 -41.42
N LEU A 16 -13.19 42.98 -42.50
CA LEU A 16 -14.64 42.94 -42.59
C LEU A 16 -15.31 41.66 -42.06
N SER A 17 -16.56 41.88 -41.63
CA SER A 17 -17.67 40.97 -41.41
C SER A 17 -17.73 39.71 -42.29
N GLY A 18 -17.91 38.57 -41.64
CA GLY A 18 -18.52 37.38 -42.24
C GLY A 18 -19.71 36.94 -41.41
N THR A 19 -20.92 37.34 -41.81
CA THR A 19 -22.16 36.78 -41.26
C THR A 19 -22.46 35.48 -41.99
N VAL A 20 -22.27 34.34 -41.33
CA VAL A 20 -22.92 33.10 -41.73
C VAL A 20 -24.30 33.05 -41.08
N ALA A 21 -25.34 33.21 -41.90
CA ALA A 21 -26.71 32.91 -41.52
C ALA A 21 -26.96 31.43 -41.83
N SER A 22 -27.18 30.61 -40.80
CA SER A 22 -27.69 29.24 -40.95
C SER A 22 -28.72 28.93 -39.87
N THR A 23 -29.97 28.92 -40.31
CA THR A 23 -31.17 28.19 -39.84
C THR A 23 -31.21 27.66 -38.40
N ALA A 24 -32.29 28.05 -37.71
CA ALA A 24 -32.73 27.48 -36.44
C ALA A 24 -32.72 25.94 -36.44
N SER A 25 -32.05 25.38 -35.44
CA SER A 25 -32.52 24.15 -34.79
C SER A 25 -32.72 24.48 -33.32
N ALA A 26 -33.97 24.41 -32.86
CA ALA A 26 -34.29 24.45 -31.45
C ALA A 26 -33.67 23.20 -30.82
N GLN A 27 -32.51 23.37 -30.19
CA GLN A 27 -31.90 22.30 -29.42
C GLN A 27 -32.48 22.38 -28.02
N VAL A 28 -33.37 21.43 -27.71
CA VAL A 28 -33.74 21.08 -26.34
C VAL A 28 -32.45 20.70 -25.63
N ARG A 29 -31.85 21.65 -24.89
CA ARG A 29 -30.81 21.32 -23.94
C ARG A 29 -31.51 20.82 -22.69
N VAL A 30 -31.54 19.49 -22.61
CA VAL A 30 -31.78 18.72 -21.40
C VAL A 30 -31.01 19.37 -20.26
N GLY A 31 -31.70 19.54 -19.12
CA GLY A 31 -31.18 20.22 -17.95
C GLY A 31 -29.78 19.75 -17.60
N GLU A 32 -28.96 20.72 -17.22
CA GLU A 32 -27.66 20.51 -16.63
C GLU A 32 -27.86 19.67 -15.37
N ASP A 33 -27.63 18.35 -15.49
CA ASP A 33 -27.46 17.48 -14.34
C ASP A 33 -26.36 18.13 -13.50
N VAL A 34 -26.74 18.61 -12.31
CA VAL A 34 -25.80 18.99 -11.27
C VAL A 34 -25.06 17.70 -10.93
N GLN A 35 -23.94 17.48 -11.61
CA GLN A 35 -22.88 16.62 -11.12
C GLN A 35 -22.45 17.29 -9.83
N ASP A 36 -23.03 16.78 -8.74
CA ASP A 36 -22.40 16.76 -7.43
C ASP A 36 -21.03 16.12 -7.68
N ASP A 37 -20.08 16.97 -8.05
CA ASP A 37 -18.67 16.66 -8.03
C ASP A 37 -18.43 16.36 -6.57
N VAL A 38 -18.53 15.08 -6.20
CA VAL A 38 -17.93 14.55 -5.00
C VAL A 38 -16.47 14.88 -5.19
N GLN A 39 -16.10 16.09 -4.76
CA GLN A 39 -14.77 16.50 -4.44
C GLN A 39 -14.34 15.44 -3.46
N VAL A 40 -13.67 14.39 -3.96
CA VAL A 40 -12.81 13.57 -3.15
C VAL A 40 -11.80 14.57 -2.66
N SER A 41 -12.12 15.22 -1.53
CA SER A 41 -11.14 15.93 -0.74
C SER A 41 -10.06 14.90 -0.59
N ASP A 42 -8.91 15.19 -1.19
CA ASP A 42 -7.72 14.37 -1.00
C ASP A 42 -7.30 14.64 0.44
N THR A 43 -8.07 14.05 1.36
CA THR A 43 -7.96 14.31 2.78
C THR A 43 -6.61 13.73 3.14
N GLY A 44 -5.71 14.62 3.55
CA GLY A 44 -4.30 14.28 3.70
C GLY A 44 -4.10 13.03 4.55
N THR A 45 -3.06 12.25 4.24
CA THR A 45 -2.74 11.10 5.07
C THR A 45 -2.12 11.54 6.38
N THR A 46 -2.66 11.05 7.49
CA THR A 46 -2.11 11.26 8.83
C THR A 46 -1.68 9.93 9.41
N PHE A 47 -0.52 9.88 10.05
CA PHE A 47 0.01 8.72 10.73
C PHE A 47 -0.24 8.79 12.23
N TYR A 48 -0.46 7.63 12.84
CA TYR A 48 -0.67 7.48 14.27
C TYR A 48 0.20 6.38 14.84
N CYS A 49 0.69 6.59 16.05
CA CYS A 49 1.25 5.53 16.87
C CYS A 49 0.14 4.90 17.71
N VAL A 50 -0.02 3.58 17.62
CA VAL A 50 -1.04 2.83 18.36
C VAL A 50 -0.45 1.63 19.09
N ASN A 51 -1.11 1.20 20.16
CA ASN A 51 -0.84 -0.09 20.76
C ASN A 51 -1.47 -1.19 19.90
N SER A 52 -0.69 -2.21 19.55
CA SER A 52 -1.11 -3.33 18.72
C SER A 52 -0.53 -4.63 19.28
N GLY A 53 -1.38 -5.44 19.91
CA GLY A 53 -1.03 -6.78 20.41
C GLY A 53 0.18 -6.80 21.36
N GLY A 54 0.26 -5.84 22.30
CA GLY A 54 1.38 -5.72 23.25
C GLY A 54 2.65 -5.09 22.66
N ASN A 55 2.59 -4.61 21.42
CA ASN A 55 3.64 -3.85 20.76
C ASN A 55 3.13 -2.46 20.36
N PHE A 56 3.99 -1.64 19.76
CA PHE A 56 3.59 -0.36 19.18
C PHE A 56 3.64 -0.43 17.66
N ALA A 57 2.71 0.25 16.99
CA ALA A 57 2.63 0.26 15.54
C ALA A 57 2.37 1.66 15.00
N THR A 58 2.95 1.96 13.85
CA THR A 58 2.58 3.15 13.07
C THR A 58 1.57 2.73 12.00
N ILE A 59 0.39 3.33 12.04
CA ILE A 59 -0.70 3.17 11.07
C ILE A 59 -0.95 4.49 10.35
N ALA A 60 -1.63 4.44 9.19
CA ALA A 60 -2.10 5.62 8.48
C ALA A 60 -3.61 5.75 8.58
N GLU A 61 -4.12 6.97 8.48
CA GLU A 61 -5.53 7.29 8.36
C GLU A 61 -5.74 8.20 7.15
N ARG A 62 -6.79 7.92 6.41
CA ARG A 62 -7.25 8.72 5.27
C ARG A 62 -8.76 8.61 5.20
N ASN A 63 -9.47 9.72 5.07
CA ASN A 63 -10.93 9.76 4.98
C ASN A 63 -11.64 9.00 6.13
N GLY A 64 -11.13 9.12 7.35
CA GLY A 64 -11.68 8.44 8.54
C GLY A 64 -11.44 6.92 8.59
N ARG A 65 -10.79 6.32 7.58
CA ARG A 65 -10.38 4.91 7.59
C ARG A 65 -8.94 4.80 8.05
N ARG A 66 -8.64 3.86 8.94
CA ARG A 66 -7.29 3.54 9.44
C ARG A 66 -6.77 2.28 8.75
N THR A 67 -5.48 2.22 8.42
CA THR A 67 -4.82 1.05 7.80
C THR A 67 -4.53 -0.07 8.81
N ALA A 68 -4.20 -1.26 8.30
CA ALA A 68 -3.35 -2.21 9.02
C ALA A 68 -1.99 -1.57 9.39
N PRO A 69 -1.21 -2.14 10.33
CA PRO A 69 0.12 -1.63 10.66
C PRO A 69 1.02 -1.46 9.42
N ILE A 70 1.80 -0.38 9.38
CA ILE A 70 2.81 -0.13 8.33
C ILE A 70 4.21 -0.40 8.89
N PHE A 71 4.42 0.00 10.15
CA PHE A 71 5.61 -0.29 10.93
C PHE A 71 5.18 -0.89 12.26
N VAL A 72 5.85 -1.94 12.72
CA VAL A 72 5.65 -2.48 14.08
C VAL A 72 6.98 -2.44 14.83
N TRP A 73 6.91 -1.94 16.04
CA TRP A 73 8.01 -1.67 16.94
C TRP A 73 7.95 -2.67 18.09
N ARG A 74 8.70 -3.78 17.96
CA ARG A 74 8.71 -4.88 18.95
C ARG A 74 9.99 -4.93 19.78
N THR A 75 11.13 -4.69 19.14
CA THR A 75 12.45 -4.94 19.73
C THR A 75 13.34 -3.69 19.66
N ARG A 76 14.47 -3.73 20.40
CA ARG A 76 15.54 -2.73 20.32
C ARG A 76 16.50 -2.97 19.14
N GLU A 77 16.08 -3.72 18.11
CA GLU A 77 16.87 -3.99 16.89
C GLU A 77 17.19 -2.74 16.08
N PHE A 78 16.56 -1.62 16.43
CA PHE A 78 16.77 -0.31 15.82
C PHE A 78 17.64 0.60 16.72
N GLY A 79 18.33 0.04 17.72
CA GLY A 79 19.16 0.76 18.68
C GLY A 79 18.54 0.84 20.07
N ARG A 80 19.39 1.00 21.09
CA ARG A 80 18.99 0.94 22.52
C ARG A 80 18.50 2.27 23.08
N ASP A 81 18.66 3.36 22.33
CA ASP A 81 18.43 4.73 22.81
C ASP A 81 16.94 5.08 22.96
N TYR A 82 16.07 4.35 22.28
CA TYR A 82 14.61 4.57 22.31
C TYR A 82 13.87 3.28 22.65
N THR A 83 12.86 3.39 23.52
CA THR A 83 11.87 2.33 23.70
C THR A 83 11.03 2.17 22.42
N PRO A 84 10.34 1.02 22.22
CA PRO A 84 9.47 0.84 21.07
C PRO A 84 8.39 1.92 20.94
N GLU A 85 7.79 2.34 22.06
CA GLU A 85 6.82 3.44 22.12
C GLU A 85 7.42 4.78 21.68
N GLN A 86 8.56 5.17 22.27
CA GLN A 86 9.24 6.42 21.93
C GLN A 86 9.59 6.47 20.45
N ARG A 87 10.07 5.35 19.90
CA ARG A 87 10.40 5.24 18.48
C ARG A 87 9.16 5.36 17.61
N CYS A 88 8.08 4.68 17.98
CA CYS A 88 6.81 4.76 17.29
C CYS A 88 6.31 6.21 17.21
N ASN A 89 6.33 6.94 18.32
CA ASN A 89 5.94 8.35 18.37
C ASN A 89 6.85 9.24 17.49
N LEU A 90 8.17 9.11 17.62
CA LEU A 90 9.12 9.92 16.84
C LEU A 90 9.03 9.67 15.33
N VAL A 91 8.90 8.40 14.92
CA VAL A 91 8.78 8.05 13.50
C VAL A 91 7.45 8.55 12.95
N THR A 92 6.36 8.38 13.72
CA THR A 92 5.03 8.91 13.35
C THR A 92 5.06 10.42 13.16
N GLU A 93 5.65 11.17 14.09
CA GLU A 93 5.79 12.62 14.01
C GLU A 93 6.57 13.04 12.75
N ARG A 94 7.68 12.37 12.47
CA ARG A 94 8.52 12.67 11.28
C ARG A 94 7.80 12.35 9.97
N LEU A 95 7.02 11.27 9.92
CA LEU A 95 6.18 10.94 8.77
C LEU A 95 5.07 11.97 8.56
N ASN A 96 4.43 12.42 9.62
CA ASN A 96 3.43 13.49 9.56
C ASN A 96 4.04 14.80 9.06
N ASN A 97 5.23 15.16 9.53
CA ASN A 97 5.94 16.33 9.06
C ASN A 97 6.31 16.20 7.57
N ALA A 98 6.87 15.06 7.15
CA ALA A 98 7.17 14.80 5.75
C ALA A 98 5.93 14.88 4.85
N THR A 99 4.80 14.35 5.33
CA THR A 99 3.53 14.36 4.59
C THR A 99 2.93 15.76 4.51
N ALA A 100 2.97 16.53 5.59
CA ALA A 100 2.56 17.92 5.61
C ALA A 100 3.41 18.78 4.66
N GLN A 101 4.73 18.61 4.65
CA GLN A 101 5.64 19.26 3.70
C GLN A 101 5.37 18.86 2.25
N ASN A 102 4.79 17.67 2.03
CA ASN A 102 4.38 17.17 0.73
C ASN A 102 2.89 17.46 0.42
N GLY A 103 2.31 18.49 1.04
CA GLY A 103 0.94 18.93 0.78
C GLY A 103 -0.14 17.95 1.24
N GLY A 104 0.13 17.16 2.28
CA GLY A 104 -0.77 16.12 2.80
C GLY A 104 -0.73 14.82 1.99
N ARG A 105 0.09 14.74 0.93
CA ARG A 105 0.12 13.63 -0.02
C ARG A 105 1.31 12.71 0.26
N LEU A 106 1.17 11.44 -0.11
CA LEU A 106 2.27 10.47 -0.08
C LEU A 106 2.96 10.29 -1.42
N ARG A 107 2.43 10.91 -2.48
CA ARG A 107 2.98 10.78 -3.83
C ARG A 107 4.45 11.20 -3.84
N ASN A 108 5.30 10.36 -4.43
CA ASN A 108 6.76 10.51 -4.52
C ASN A 108 7.50 10.48 -3.18
N LEU A 109 6.85 10.23 -2.03
CA LEU A 109 7.58 9.94 -0.80
C LEU A 109 8.12 8.50 -0.87
N LEU A 110 9.45 8.41 -0.87
CA LEU A 110 10.20 7.16 -0.88
C LEU A 110 10.92 7.01 0.46
N LEU A 111 10.98 5.78 0.94
CA LEU A 111 11.83 5.37 2.05
C LEU A 111 13.12 4.80 1.47
N THR A 112 14.25 5.18 2.05
CA THR A 112 15.55 4.64 1.67
C THR A 112 16.47 4.57 2.89
N THR A 113 17.65 3.99 2.69
CA THR A 113 18.67 3.88 3.72
C THR A 113 19.91 4.69 3.36
N GLY A 114 20.68 5.06 4.37
CA GLY A 114 21.89 5.86 4.18
C GLY A 114 22.70 5.99 5.46
N ARG A 115 23.62 6.96 5.47
CA ARG A 115 24.42 7.27 6.65
C ARG A 115 24.30 8.73 7.03
N VAL A 116 23.99 8.99 8.29
CA VAL A 116 24.02 10.32 8.91
C VAL A 116 24.93 10.21 10.12
N ASN A 117 25.94 11.08 10.22
CA ASN A 117 26.93 11.04 11.30
C ASN A 117 27.58 9.65 11.49
N ARG A 118 27.86 8.94 10.39
CA ARG A 118 28.41 7.57 10.35
C ARG A 118 27.47 6.47 10.86
N LEU A 119 26.25 6.80 11.28
CA LEU A 119 25.25 5.82 11.72
C LEU A 119 24.39 5.38 10.53
N PRO A 120 24.03 4.08 10.42
CA PRO A 120 23.06 3.61 9.44
C PRO A 120 21.67 4.14 9.81
N VAL A 121 20.93 4.69 8.83
CA VAL A 121 19.62 5.30 9.08
C VAL A 121 18.62 4.90 8.00
N VAL A 122 17.34 5.00 8.34
CA VAL A 122 16.22 5.05 7.40
C VAL A 122 15.74 6.49 7.31
N CYS A 123 15.50 6.97 6.09
CA CYS A 123 15.04 8.33 5.82
C CYS A 123 13.93 8.35 4.76
N TYR A 124 13.22 9.46 4.66
CA TYR A 124 12.33 9.74 3.54
C TYR A 124 13.00 10.64 2.49
N VAL A 125 12.64 10.49 1.23
CA VAL A 125 13.09 11.36 0.13
C VAL A 125 11.97 11.53 -0.88
N ASN A 126 12.04 12.59 -1.69
CA ASN A 126 11.10 12.86 -2.78
C ASN A 126 11.63 12.44 -4.17
N SER A 127 12.88 11.96 -4.24
CA SER A 127 13.51 11.46 -5.46
C SER A 127 14.61 10.45 -5.12
N ASP A 128 14.92 9.58 -6.07
CA ASP A 128 16.02 8.60 -5.97
C ASP A 128 17.42 9.21 -6.16
N ARG A 129 17.51 10.54 -6.25
CA ARG A 129 18.74 11.32 -6.39
C ARG A 129 19.18 11.97 -5.08
N THR A 130 18.33 11.95 -4.06
CA THR A 130 18.59 12.54 -2.74
C THR A 130 18.92 11.43 -1.75
N GLY A 131 19.91 11.66 -0.89
CA GLY A 131 20.29 10.73 0.18
C GLY A 131 19.77 11.15 1.57
N CYS A 132 20.02 10.29 2.56
CA CYS A 132 19.69 10.60 3.95
C CYS A 132 20.58 11.72 4.52
N ASN A 133 19.94 12.63 5.26
CA ASN A 133 20.54 13.74 6.00
C ASN A 133 19.77 13.95 7.32
N SER A 134 20.17 14.94 8.13
CA SER A 134 19.55 15.20 9.44
C SER A 134 18.09 15.68 9.36
N GLN A 135 17.67 16.26 8.24
CA GLN A 135 16.33 16.83 8.06
C GLN A 135 15.30 15.78 7.61
N ASN A 136 15.76 14.72 6.93
CA ASN A 136 14.88 13.69 6.38
C ASN A 136 15.01 12.32 7.07
N LEU A 137 15.83 12.23 8.12
CA LEU A 137 16.01 11.03 8.94
C LEU A 137 14.72 10.65 9.65
N LEU A 138 14.26 9.41 9.46
CA LEU A 138 13.12 8.84 10.19
C LEU A 138 13.57 8.16 11.48
N PHE A 139 14.57 7.29 11.41
CA PHE A 139 15.19 6.67 12.57
C PHE A 139 16.56 6.07 12.25
N THR A 140 17.36 5.91 13.29
CA THR A 140 18.66 5.24 13.23
C THR A 140 18.47 3.73 13.39
N LEU A 141 19.24 2.94 12.64
CA LEU A 141 19.34 1.49 12.76
C LEU A 141 20.42 1.11 13.77
N ASP A 142 20.32 -0.07 14.36
CA ASP A 142 21.42 -0.62 15.15
C ASP A 142 22.67 -0.82 14.28
N SER A 143 23.85 -0.59 14.84
CA SER A 143 25.12 -0.73 14.10
C SER A 143 25.36 -2.16 13.58
N ARG A 144 24.79 -3.18 14.24
CA ARG A 144 24.80 -4.58 13.77
C ARG A 144 24.08 -4.76 12.44
N ASN A 145 23.14 -3.87 12.12
CA ASN A 145 22.36 -3.88 10.89
C ASN A 145 23.00 -3.03 9.77
N ALA A 146 24.17 -2.42 10.01
CA ALA A 146 24.85 -1.55 9.06
C ALA A 146 25.31 -2.28 7.78
N THR A 147 25.48 -3.61 7.83
CA THR A 147 25.95 -4.41 6.70
C THR A 147 24.91 -4.52 5.57
N ASN A 148 23.62 -4.53 5.92
CA ASN A 148 22.54 -4.59 4.93
C ASN A 148 21.30 -3.83 5.44
N PRO A 149 21.35 -2.50 5.44
CA PRO A 149 20.26 -1.68 5.95
C PRO A 149 18.99 -1.80 5.09
N ASP A 150 19.13 -2.03 3.78
CA ASP A 150 17.98 -2.23 2.87
C ASP A 150 17.18 -3.48 3.22
N ALA A 151 17.86 -4.59 3.55
CA ALA A 151 17.17 -5.79 4.01
C ALA A 151 16.41 -5.56 5.32
N VAL A 152 16.91 -4.70 6.20
CA VAL A 152 16.23 -4.34 7.45
C VAL A 152 14.99 -3.50 7.17
N LEU A 153 15.10 -2.51 6.26
CA LEU A 153 13.95 -1.71 5.83
C LEU A 153 12.88 -2.59 5.16
N GLN A 154 13.28 -3.53 4.30
CA GLN A 154 12.35 -4.46 3.66
C GLN A 154 11.62 -5.33 4.70
N ARG A 155 12.34 -5.93 5.66
CA ARG A 155 11.72 -6.74 6.73
C ARG A 155 10.77 -5.93 7.59
N LEU A 156 11.13 -4.68 7.89
CA LEU A 156 10.29 -3.80 8.70
C LEU A 156 8.96 -3.48 7.99
N LEU A 157 8.99 -3.15 6.70
CA LEU A 157 7.79 -2.90 5.91
C LEU A 157 6.96 -4.18 5.74
N GLN A 158 7.62 -5.31 5.49
CA GLN A 158 6.99 -6.61 5.37
C GLN A 158 6.28 -7.03 6.66
N PHE A 159 6.95 -6.89 7.80
CA PHE A 159 6.40 -7.24 9.11
C PHE A 159 5.19 -6.38 9.49
N GLY A 160 5.26 -5.06 9.21
CA GLY A 160 4.15 -4.17 9.45
C GLY A 160 2.90 -4.59 8.67
N VAL A 161 3.09 -4.85 7.38
CA VAL A 161 2.02 -5.15 6.45
C VAL A 161 1.37 -6.52 6.73
N THR A 162 2.14 -7.60 6.92
CA THR A 162 1.55 -8.97 6.95
C THR A 162 1.42 -9.61 8.34
N GLY A 163 2.00 -9.04 9.40
CA GLY A 163 2.01 -9.63 10.75
C GLY A 163 2.74 -11.00 10.90
N SER A 164 3.02 -11.68 9.79
CA SER A 164 3.83 -12.89 9.61
C SER A 164 4.67 -12.66 8.36
N GLY A 165 5.99 -12.80 8.44
CA GLY A 165 6.90 -12.36 7.39
C GLY A 165 6.63 -12.99 6.02
N ASP A 166 5.91 -12.29 5.14
CA ASP A 166 6.03 -12.34 3.69
C ASP A 166 5.14 -11.29 3.00
N ALA A 167 5.62 -10.06 2.92
CA ALA A 167 5.19 -9.04 1.97
C ALA A 167 6.35 -8.83 0.99
N ILE A 168 6.24 -9.40 -0.20
CA ILE A 168 7.14 -9.05 -1.30
C ILE A 168 6.81 -7.61 -1.68
N VAL A 169 7.58 -6.67 -1.15
CA VAL A 169 7.76 -5.35 -1.80
C VAL A 169 9.13 -5.35 -2.47
N SER A 170 9.33 -6.29 -3.39
CA SER A 170 10.23 -6.06 -4.50
C SER A 170 9.36 -5.64 -5.68
N PHE A 171 9.55 -4.41 -6.16
CA PHE A 171 9.20 -4.12 -7.54
C PHE A 171 10.18 -4.93 -8.40
N ALA A 172 9.85 -6.19 -8.66
CA ALA A 172 10.42 -6.92 -9.77
C ALA A 172 10.00 -6.19 -11.06
N PRO A 173 10.92 -5.84 -11.96
CA PRO A 173 10.55 -5.30 -13.26
C PRO A 173 9.93 -6.45 -14.07
N GLY A 174 8.61 -6.58 -14.04
CA GLY A 174 7.93 -7.71 -14.68
C GLY A 174 6.44 -7.57 -14.98
N SER A 175 5.72 -6.59 -14.43
CA SER A 175 4.31 -6.35 -14.77
C SER A 175 4.14 -4.96 -15.38
N SER A 176 4.33 -4.90 -16.68
CA SER A 176 4.05 -3.75 -17.53
C SER A 176 2.55 -3.54 -17.68
N THR A 177 2.00 -2.61 -16.92
CA THR A 177 0.87 -1.73 -17.33
C THR A 177 0.81 -0.48 -16.45
N ALA A 178 1.95 0.18 -16.20
CA ALA A 178 1.99 1.61 -15.86
C ALA A 178 3.45 2.08 -15.83
N SER A 179 3.68 3.28 -16.36
CA SER A 179 4.97 3.99 -16.37
C SER A 179 5.40 4.40 -14.95
N ALA A 180 5.73 3.44 -14.09
CA ALA A 180 6.38 3.71 -12.81
C ALA A 180 7.88 3.98 -13.06
N PRO A 181 8.46 5.05 -12.48
CA PRO A 181 9.90 5.28 -12.54
C PRO A 181 10.65 4.03 -12.04
N ARG A 182 11.69 3.59 -12.75
CA ARG A 182 12.56 2.49 -12.30
C ARG A 182 13.32 2.96 -11.05
N LEU A 183 12.73 2.74 -9.88
CA LEU A 183 13.41 3.00 -8.61
C LEU A 183 14.68 2.16 -8.53
N ARG A 184 15.78 2.76 -8.07
CA ARG A 184 17.00 2.03 -7.75
C ARG A 184 16.74 1.06 -6.60
N ARG A 185 17.51 -0.03 -6.53
CA ARG A 185 17.53 -0.92 -5.35
C ARG A 185 17.79 -0.06 -4.10
N GLY A 186 16.99 -0.25 -3.05
CA GLY A 186 17.08 0.51 -1.80
C GLY A 186 16.09 1.67 -1.67
N TYR A 187 15.14 1.85 -2.61
CA TYR A 187 14.05 2.83 -2.48
C TYR A 187 12.67 2.14 -2.47
N TYR A 188 11.82 2.53 -1.53
CA TYR A 188 10.50 1.94 -1.31
C TYR A 188 9.41 3.02 -1.29
N SER A 189 8.36 2.90 -2.08
CA SER A 189 7.27 3.89 -2.11
C SER A 189 6.41 3.82 -0.84
N LEU A 190 6.39 4.90 -0.06
CA LEU A 190 5.53 5.00 1.12
C LEU A 190 4.05 5.00 0.73
N ASN A 191 3.71 5.65 -0.38
CA ASN A 191 2.34 5.63 -0.93
C ASN A 191 1.87 4.20 -1.22
N ASN A 192 2.73 3.36 -1.79
CA ASN A 192 2.36 1.99 -2.15
C ASN A 192 2.24 1.13 -0.88
N ALA A 193 3.13 1.30 0.10
CA ALA A 193 3.02 0.62 1.39
C ALA A 193 1.71 0.96 2.13
N VAL A 194 1.34 2.24 2.15
CA VAL A 194 0.08 2.70 2.78
C VAL A 194 -1.15 2.17 2.04
N ASN A 195 -1.15 2.22 0.70
CA ASN A 195 -2.28 1.71 -0.08
C ASN A 195 -2.46 0.19 0.10
N GLN A 196 -1.36 -0.56 0.15
CA GLN A 196 -1.40 -1.99 0.46
C GLN A 196 -1.99 -2.25 1.85
N ALA A 197 -1.60 -1.48 2.86
CA ALA A 197 -2.10 -1.62 4.22
C ALA A 197 -3.59 -1.24 4.37
N PHE A 198 -4.15 -0.44 3.45
CA PHE A 198 -5.61 -0.23 3.37
C PHE A 198 -6.32 -1.47 2.82
N SER A 199 -5.80 -2.08 1.75
CA SER A 199 -6.42 -3.24 1.12
C SER A 199 -6.51 -4.47 2.03
N MET A 200 -5.60 -4.59 3.00
CA MET A 200 -5.61 -5.71 3.94
C MET A 200 -6.74 -5.71 4.96
N LEU A 201 -7.49 -4.61 5.06
CA LEU A 201 -8.65 -4.51 5.94
C LEU A 201 -9.92 -5.01 5.27
N ASP A 202 -9.93 -5.05 3.95
CA ASP A 202 -11.09 -5.47 3.17
C ASP A 202 -11.17 -7.01 3.07
N ASP A 203 -10.13 -7.75 3.49
CA ASP A 203 -10.06 -9.22 3.45
C ASP A 203 -10.60 -9.92 4.73
N ASP A 204 -10.89 -9.18 5.82
CA ASP A 204 -11.44 -9.75 7.07
C ASP A 204 -13.00 -9.73 7.10
N GLU A 205 -13.67 -9.24 6.05
CA GLU A 205 -15.12 -9.06 6.00
C GLU A 205 -15.84 -9.92 4.93
N GLU A 206 -15.54 -11.22 4.79
CA GLU A 206 -16.46 -12.24 4.21
C GLU A 206 -15.93 -13.65 4.56
N GLU A 207 -16.63 -14.57 5.24
CA GLU A 207 -17.95 -15.11 4.92
C GLU A 207 -18.60 -15.61 6.24
N THR A 208 -19.78 -15.09 6.59
CA THR A 208 -20.63 -15.81 7.54
C THR A 208 -21.07 -17.07 6.80
N PRO A 209 -20.66 -18.29 7.21
CA PRO A 209 -20.99 -19.47 6.41
C PRO A 209 -22.51 -19.57 6.34
N ALA A 210 -23.03 -19.53 5.11
CA ALA A 210 -24.44 -19.83 4.87
C ALA A 210 -24.79 -21.14 5.60
N PRO A 211 -25.99 -21.27 6.19
CA PRO A 211 -26.38 -22.50 6.88
C PRO A 211 -26.16 -23.67 5.92
N VAL A 212 -25.22 -24.54 6.26
CA VAL A 212 -24.85 -25.70 5.44
C VAL A 212 -26.12 -26.50 5.20
N ARG A 213 -26.66 -26.43 3.97
CA ARG A 213 -27.73 -27.34 3.56
C ARG A 213 -27.14 -28.75 3.69
N PRO A 214 -27.76 -29.67 4.44
CA PRO A 214 -27.23 -31.01 4.58
C PRO A 214 -27.10 -31.63 3.19
N ALA A 215 -25.91 -32.15 2.90
CA ALA A 215 -25.62 -32.78 1.62
C ALA A 215 -26.60 -33.94 1.37
N PRO A 216 -27.05 -34.17 0.12
CA PRO A 216 -27.80 -35.36 -0.21
C PRO A 216 -26.95 -36.59 0.12
N VAL A 217 -27.46 -37.47 0.99
CA VAL A 217 -26.80 -38.73 1.33
C VAL A 217 -26.71 -39.57 0.05
N ARG A 218 -25.51 -39.67 -0.53
CA ARG A 218 -25.25 -40.59 -1.64
C ARG A 218 -25.38 -42.03 -1.13
N PRO A 219 -26.15 -42.91 -1.80
CA PRO A 219 -26.18 -44.33 -1.46
C PRO A 219 -24.78 -44.92 -1.57
N ALA A 220 -24.41 -45.77 -0.59
CA ALA A 220 -23.13 -46.46 -0.59
C ALA A 220 -22.97 -47.33 -1.86
N PRO A 221 -21.75 -47.46 -2.41
CA PRO A 221 -21.50 -48.35 -3.54
C PRO A 221 -21.74 -49.80 -3.10
N VAL A 222 -22.58 -50.53 -3.84
CA VAL A 222 -22.75 -51.96 -3.65
C VAL A 222 -21.47 -52.66 -4.14
N THR A 223 -20.68 -53.21 -3.22
CA THR A 223 -19.51 -54.01 -3.55
C THR A 223 -19.93 -55.34 -4.18
N PRO A 224 -19.35 -55.75 -5.33
CA PRO A 224 -19.64 -57.05 -5.93
C PRO A 224 -19.24 -58.21 -5.01
N ILE A 225 -20.16 -59.15 -4.79
CA ILE A 225 -19.92 -60.37 -4.01
C ILE A 225 -18.96 -61.26 -4.81
N ARG A 226 -17.78 -61.53 -4.26
CA ARG A 226 -16.82 -62.47 -4.84
C ARG A 226 -17.31 -63.91 -4.61
N PRO A 227 -17.44 -64.77 -5.64
CA PRO A 227 -17.82 -66.17 -5.45
C PRO A 227 -16.76 -66.91 -4.64
N THR A 228 -17.19 -67.61 -3.58
CA THR A 228 -16.34 -68.49 -2.77
C THR A 228 -16.01 -69.77 -3.55
N PRO A 229 -14.75 -70.24 -3.54
CA PRO A 229 -14.39 -71.53 -4.13
C PRO A 229 -15.07 -72.68 -3.39
N ILE A 230 -15.72 -73.56 -4.14
CA ILE A 230 -16.34 -74.78 -3.63
C ILE A 230 -15.22 -75.74 -3.14
N ARG A 231 -15.23 -76.06 -1.86
CA ARG A 231 -14.31 -77.03 -1.25
C ARG A 231 -14.84 -78.44 -1.54
N PRO A 232 -14.05 -79.36 -2.13
CA PRO A 232 -14.50 -80.72 -2.37
C PRO A 232 -14.72 -81.49 -1.05
N SER A 233 -15.84 -82.20 -0.99
CA SER A 233 -16.27 -83.05 0.12
C SER A 233 -15.31 -84.22 0.32
N ARG A 234 -14.92 -84.47 1.57
CA ARG A 234 -14.08 -85.63 1.95
C ARG A 234 -14.97 -86.88 2.07
N PRO A 235 -14.55 -88.06 1.57
CA PRO A 235 -15.32 -89.30 1.73
C PRO A 235 -15.37 -89.73 3.20
N VAL A 236 -16.50 -90.30 3.60
CA VAL A 236 -16.69 -90.98 4.88
C VAL A 236 -16.56 -92.48 4.63
N ASP A 237 -15.40 -93.04 4.97
CA ASP A 237 -15.24 -94.50 5.13
C ASP A 237 -15.53 -94.86 6.59
N GLY A 238 -16.41 -95.85 6.79
CA GLY A 238 -16.86 -96.34 8.08
C GLY A 238 -15.93 -97.41 8.68
N GLY A 239 -15.83 -97.40 10.01
CA GLY A 239 -15.67 -98.61 10.83
C GLY A 239 -16.94 -98.72 11.69
N LEU A 240 -17.50 -99.90 12.00
CA LEU A 240 -16.95 -101.25 12.17
C LEU A 240 -17.77 -102.29 11.41
#